data_AF-A0AA88HRC1-F1
#
_entry.id   AF-A0AA88HRC1-F1
#
_cell.length_a   1.000
_cell.length_b   1.000
_cell.length_c   1.000
_cell.angle_alpha   90.00
_cell.angle_beta   90.00
_cell.angle_gamma   90.00
#
_symmetry.space_group_name_H-M   'P 1'
#
loop_
_entity.id
_entity.type
_entity.pdbx_description
1 polymer ?
#
loop_
_entity_poly.entity_id
_entity_poly.type
_entity_poly.pdbx_seq_one_letter_code
_entity_poly.pdbx_strand_id
1 'polypeptide(L)'
;MNCRFTKKRKKKLASEFAQANQEKSLKLWDHNEAAGQVSYKRFMKRDTRISLRRPESRSLHCNLDFSQDAVAAFYVKLDKLYSKHHFPADHVYNMDETGLLNVQQKCLKVLSPNGAQQLGAST
;
A
#
# COMPACT_ATOMS: atom_id res chain seq x y z
N MET A 1 -6.36 -7.08 4.89
CA MET A 1 -5.96 -6.06 5.89
C MET A 1 -6.67 -4.75 5.65
N ASN A 2 -7.13 -4.10 6.74
CA ASN A 2 -7.91 -2.86 6.71
C ASN A 2 -7.03 -1.67 6.31
N CYS A 3 -7.23 -1.16 5.09
CA CYS A 3 -6.78 0.15 4.67
C CYS A 3 -7.37 1.23 5.60
N ARG A 4 -6.66 1.61 6.67
CA ARG A 4 -7.22 2.33 7.83
C ARG A 4 -7.79 3.71 7.52
N PHE A 5 -7.33 4.39 6.45
CA PHE A 5 -7.78 5.73 6.08
C PHE A 5 -8.15 5.88 4.61
N THR A 6 -9.19 5.16 4.17
CA THR A 6 -9.79 5.40 2.85
C THR A 6 -10.59 6.71 2.80
N LYS A 7 -10.87 7.21 1.59
CA LYS A 7 -11.78 8.36 1.38
C LYS A 7 -13.14 8.18 2.06
N LYS A 8 -13.70 6.96 2.03
CA LYS A 8 -14.98 6.64 2.69
C LYS A 8 -14.87 6.80 4.21
N ARG A 9 -13.85 6.19 4.82
CA ARG A 9 -13.64 6.24 6.27
C ARG A 9 -13.44 7.67 6.78
N LYS A 10 -12.69 8.49 6.05
CA LYS A 10 -12.51 9.91 6.38
C LYS A 10 -13.82 10.70 6.36
N LYS A 11 -14.66 10.48 5.35
CA LYS A 11 -15.97 11.14 5.28
C LYS A 11 -16.87 10.74 6.44
N LYS A 12 -16.86 9.46 6.82
CA LYS A 12 -17.61 8.96 7.98
C LYS A 12 -17.11 9.61 9.28
N LEU A 13 -15.79 9.58 9.51
CA LEU A 13 -15.17 10.19 10.69
C LEU A 13 -15.48 11.70 10.81
N ALA A 14 -15.49 12.44 9.70
CA ALA A 14 -15.87 13.84 9.70
C ALA A 14 -17.34 14.07 10.09
N SER A 15 -18.23 13.14 9.75
CA SER A 15 -19.64 13.18 10.17
C SER A 15 -19.79 12.87 11.66
N GLU A 16 -19.12 11.81 12.13
CA GLU A 16 -19.08 11.40 13.55
C GLU A 16 -18.54 12.54 14.42
N PHE A 17 -17.48 13.23 13.98
CA PHE A 17 -16.91 14.40 14.67
C PHE A 17 -17.87 15.58 14.73
N ALA A 18 -18.61 15.86 13.66
CA ALA A 18 -19.59 16.96 13.65
C ALA A 18 -20.75 16.69 14.62
N GLN A 19 -21.27 15.45 14.63
CA GLN A 19 -22.32 15.02 15.54
C GLN A 19 -21.88 15.09 17.00
N ALA A 20 -20.67 14.63 17.31
CA ALA A 20 -20.12 14.68 18.67
C ALA A 20 -19.94 16.11 19.21
N ASN A 21 -19.63 17.07 18.33
CA ASN A 21 -19.47 18.48 18.70
C ASN A 21 -20.76 19.31 18.61
N GLN A 22 -21.91 18.67 18.36
CA GLN A 22 -23.21 19.34 18.18
C GLN A 22 -23.18 20.46 17.13
N GLU A 23 -22.26 20.37 16.18
CA GLU A 23 -22.16 21.30 15.07
C GLU A 23 -23.34 21.08 14.14
N LYS A 24 -23.88 22.15 13.55
CA LYS A 24 -24.92 22.02 12.51
C LYS A 24 -24.29 21.38 11.26
N SER A 25 -24.26 20.05 11.21
CA SER A 25 -24.02 19.30 9.99
C SER A 25 -25.08 19.68 8.96
N LEU A 26 -24.69 19.77 7.69
CA LEU A 26 -25.66 19.93 6.61
C LEU A 26 -26.57 18.69 6.62
N LYS A 27 -27.90 18.86 6.50
CA LYS A 27 -28.89 17.74 6.45
C LYS A 27 -28.49 16.57 5.54
N LEU A 28 -27.73 16.86 4.48
CA LEU A 28 -27.20 15.89 3.51
C LEU A 28 -26.14 14.94 4.10
N TRP A 29 -25.41 15.36 5.14
CA TRP A 29 -24.42 14.53 5.84
C TRP A 29 -25.10 13.55 6.78
N ASP A 30 -26.17 13.99 7.45
CA ASP A 30 -26.93 13.17 8.39
C ASP A 30 -27.62 12.00 7.68
N HIS A 31 -28.24 12.24 6.51
CA HIS A 31 -28.86 11.17 5.72
C HIS A 31 -27.85 10.11 5.22
N ASN A 32 -26.62 10.52 4.93
CA ASN A 32 -25.61 9.64 4.33
C ASN A 32 -24.55 9.15 5.33
N GLU A 33 -24.67 9.54 6.61
CA GLU A 33 -23.68 9.34 7.69
C GLU A 33 -22.24 9.65 7.27
N ALA A 34 -22.08 10.62 6.36
CA ALA A 34 -20.81 10.88 5.71
C ALA A 34 -20.72 12.31 5.19
N ALA A 35 -19.55 12.93 5.39
CA ALA A 35 -19.28 14.25 4.84
C ALA A 35 -19.35 14.26 3.29
N GLY A 36 -19.96 15.33 2.77
CA GLY A 36 -20.13 15.54 1.33
C GLY A 36 -18.81 15.64 0.55
N GLN A 37 -18.88 15.44 -0.76
CA GLN A 37 -17.71 15.49 -1.64
C GLN A 37 -17.00 16.87 -1.65
N VAL A 38 -17.77 17.96 -1.52
CA VAL A 38 -17.24 19.33 -1.47
C VAL A 38 -16.40 19.55 -0.21
N SER A 39 -16.90 19.09 0.95
CA SER A 39 -16.19 19.18 2.23
C SER A 39 -14.87 18.41 2.19
N TYR A 40 -14.88 17.18 1.66
CA TYR A 40 -13.67 16.39 1.45
C TYR A 40 -12.65 17.13 0.56
N LYS A 41 -13.09 17.69 -0.58
CA LYS A 41 -12.19 18.45 -1.48
C LYS A 41 -11.60 19.67 -0.77
N ARG A 42 -12.42 20.42 -0.03
CA ARG A 42 -11.99 21.58 0.75
C ARG A 42 -10.96 21.19 1.83
N PHE A 43 -11.17 20.07 2.52
CA PHE A 43 -10.20 19.53 3.47
C PHE A 43 -8.87 19.20 2.77
N MET A 44 -8.90 18.42 1.68
CA MET A 44 -7.69 18.03 0.96
C MET A 44 -6.94 19.24 0.37
N LYS A 45 -7.65 20.34 0.06
CA LYS A 45 -7.03 21.59 -0.38
C LYS A 45 -6.35 22.36 0.76
N ARG A 46 -6.85 22.24 1.99
CA ARG A 46 -6.29 22.91 3.18
C ARG A 46 -5.01 22.23 3.68
N ASP A 47 -4.99 20.91 3.69
CA ASP A 47 -3.80 20.16 4.12
C ASP A 47 -3.10 19.55 2.90
N THR A 48 -2.10 20.26 2.40
CA THR A 48 -1.28 19.83 1.25
C THR A 48 -0.29 18.73 1.61
N ARG A 49 -0.09 18.41 2.90
CA ARG A 49 0.86 17.39 3.37
C ARG A 49 0.34 15.98 3.21
N ILE A 50 -0.92 15.80 2.85
CA ILE A 50 -1.57 14.50 2.67
C ILE A 50 -2.04 14.29 1.23
N SER A 51 -1.89 13.07 0.74
CA SER A 51 -2.32 12.68 -0.60
C SER A 51 -3.09 11.36 -0.59
N LEU A 52 -3.97 11.18 -1.57
CA LEU A 52 -4.69 9.92 -1.79
C LEU A 52 -3.87 9.05 -2.73
N ARG A 53 -3.25 7.99 -2.20
CA ARG A 53 -2.30 7.14 -2.93
C ARG A 53 -2.74 5.68 -2.94
N ARG A 54 -2.31 4.95 -3.97
CA ARG A 54 -2.47 3.49 -3.99
C ARG A 54 -1.30 2.90 -3.21
N PRO A 55 -1.55 2.03 -2.22
CA PRO A 55 -0.51 1.20 -1.64
C PRO A 55 0.26 0.46 -2.73
N GLU A 56 1.59 0.56 -2.68
CA GLU A 56 2.41 -0.43 -3.37
C GLU A 56 2.18 -1.77 -2.69
N SER A 57 1.74 -2.76 -3.45
CA SER A 57 1.58 -4.10 -2.91
C SER A 57 2.99 -4.72 -2.88
N ARG A 58 3.54 -4.80 -1.67
CA ARG A 58 4.75 -5.56 -1.38
C ARG A 58 4.36 -6.53 -0.28
N SER A 59 4.35 -7.82 -0.58
CA SER A 59 4.09 -8.83 0.44
C SER A 59 5.17 -8.75 1.52
N LEU A 60 4.85 -9.18 2.74
CA LEU A 60 5.84 -9.28 3.81
C LEU A 60 6.98 -10.23 3.40
N HIS A 61 6.62 -11.32 2.71
CA HIS A 61 7.57 -12.28 2.15
C HIS A 61 8.57 -11.60 1.21
N CYS A 62 8.14 -10.73 0.28
CA CYS A 62 9.07 -9.97 -0.56
C CYS A 62 9.91 -8.92 0.19
N ASN A 63 9.63 -8.60 1.45
CA ASN A 63 10.57 -7.81 2.27
C ASN A 63 11.57 -8.71 2.99
N LEU A 64 11.14 -9.88 3.43
CA LEU A 64 11.98 -10.87 4.12
C LEU A 64 12.96 -11.55 3.15
N ASP A 65 12.48 -11.93 1.97
CA ASP A 65 13.25 -12.63 0.93
C ASP A 65 14.30 -11.73 0.26
N PHE A 66 14.10 -10.40 0.32
CA PHE A 66 15.04 -9.39 -0.16
C PHE A 66 15.78 -8.69 1.00
N SER A 67 15.95 -9.40 2.13
CA SER A 67 16.85 -8.98 3.20
C SER A 67 18.30 -9.33 2.86
N GLN A 68 19.26 -8.64 3.50
CA GLN A 68 20.69 -8.91 3.30
C GLN A 68 21.03 -10.39 3.58
N ASP A 69 20.46 -10.96 4.64
CA ASP A 69 20.69 -12.35 5.03
C ASP A 69 20.11 -13.33 4.01
N ALA A 70 18.90 -13.06 3.51
CA ALA A 70 18.27 -13.90 2.50
C ALA A 70 19.03 -13.87 1.16
N VAL A 71 19.47 -12.68 0.73
CA VAL A 71 20.28 -12.50 -0.48
C VAL A 71 21.64 -13.18 -0.31
N ALA A 72 22.30 -13.04 0.84
CA ALA A 72 23.56 -13.72 1.12
C ALA A 72 23.40 -15.25 1.07
N ALA A 73 22.35 -15.78 1.71
CA ALA A 73 22.06 -17.22 1.70
C ALA A 73 21.76 -17.75 0.28
N PHE A 74 21.11 -16.94 -0.57
CA PHE A 74 20.91 -17.27 -1.98
C PHE A 74 22.23 -17.42 -2.73
N TYR A 75 23.14 -16.42 -2.63
CA TYR A 75 24.41 -16.47 -3.34
C TYR A 75 25.34 -17.58 -2.83
N VAL A 76 25.32 -17.91 -1.53
CA VAL A 76 26.06 -19.08 -1.00
C VAL A 76 25.57 -20.39 -1.63
N LYS A 77 24.27 -20.55 -1.85
CA LYS A 77 23.72 -21.74 -2.52
C LYS A 77 24.06 -21.74 -4.01
N LEU A 78 23.96 -20.58 -4.65
CA LEU A 78 24.29 -20.41 -6.06
C LEU A 78 25.75 -20.80 -6.33
N ASP A 79 26.67 -20.27 -5.53
CA ASP A 79 28.10 -20.53 -5.64
C ASP A 79 28.45 -22.03 -5.51
N LYS A 80 27.83 -22.72 -4.54
CA LYS A 80 27.97 -24.17 -4.38
C LYS A 80 27.50 -24.95 -5.60
N LEU A 81 26.41 -24.53 -6.23
CA LEU A 81 25.86 -25.19 -7.41
C LEU A 81 26.75 -24.92 -8.64
N TYR A 82 27.23 -23.70 -8.82
CA TYR A 82 28.18 -23.36 -9.90
C TYR A 82 29.50 -24.10 -9.75
N SER A 83 30.05 -24.18 -8.54
CA SER A 83 31.28 -24.93 -8.26
C SER A 83 31.14 -26.43 -8.52
N LYS A 84 29.94 -26.99 -8.38
CA LYS A 84 29.68 -28.41 -8.60
C LYS A 84 29.40 -28.74 -10.07
N HIS A 85 28.61 -27.91 -10.74
CA HIS A 85 28.02 -28.24 -12.04
C HIS A 85 28.59 -27.42 -13.21
N HIS A 86 29.28 -26.31 -12.93
CA HIS A 86 29.93 -25.45 -13.93
C HIS A 86 28.99 -25.07 -15.09
N PHE A 87 27.80 -24.54 -14.75
CA PHE A 87 26.80 -24.19 -15.75
C PHE A 87 27.38 -23.16 -16.74
N PRO A 88 27.35 -23.44 -18.05
CA PRO A 88 27.70 -22.45 -19.06
C PRO A 88 26.59 -21.39 -19.16
N ALA A 89 26.94 -20.20 -19.64
CA ALA A 89 26.04 -19.03 -19.61
C ALA A 89 24.74 -19.23 -20.40
N ASP A 90 24.78 -20.05 -21.45
CA ASP A 90 23.64 -20.43 -22.29
C ASP A 90 22.63 -21.36 -21.60
N HIS A 91 22.98 -21.92 -20.43
CA HIS A 91 22.10 -22.77 -19.62
C HIS A 91 21.50 -22.02 -18.42
N VAL A 92 21.71 -20.70 -18.34
CA VAL A 92 21.22 -19.86 -17.25
C VAL A 92 20.10 -18.98 -17.77
N TYR A 93 18.87 -19.28 -17.36
CA TYR A 93 17.67 -18.57 -17.80
C TYR A 93 17.12 -17.71 -16.66
N ASN A 94 16.82 -16.45 -16.95
CA ASN A 94 16.01 -15.64 -16.04
C ASN A 94 14.55 -16.11 -16.10
N MET A 95 13.94 -16.32 -14.93
CA MET A 95 12.53 -16.74 -14.78
C MET A 95 11.60 -15.57 -14.47
N ASP A 96 12.06 -14.33 -14.66
CA ASP A 96 11.32 -13.11 -14.35
C ASP A 96 10.15 -12.83 -15.33
N GLU A 97 10.19 -13.42 -16.53
CA GLU A 97 9.14 -13.25 -17.55
C GLU A 97 7.90 -14.15 -17.35
N THR A 98 7.86 -15.01 -16.33
CA THR A 98 6.79 -16.04 -16.18
C THR A 98 5.41 -15.44 -15.85
N GLY A 99 5.25 -14.12 -15.75
CA GLY A 99 3.95 -13.45 -15.60
C GLY A 99 3.19 -13.78 -14.30
N LEU A 100 3.80 -14.57 -13.41
CA LEU A 100 3.26 -14.94 -12.10
C LEU A 100 3.39 -13.74 -11.16
N LEU A 101 2.39 -12.87 -11.21
CA LEU A 101 2.28 -11.72 -10.32
C LEU A 101 1.96 -12.20 -8.90
N ASN A 102 2.99 -12.35 -8.05
CA ASN A 102 2.82 -12.64 -6.61
C ASN A 102 2.24 -11.45 -5.82
N VAL A 103 2.01 -10.33 -6.50
CA VAL A 103 1.64 -9.04 -5.93
C VAL A 103 0.14 -8.80 -6.07
N GLN A 104 -0.55 -8.61 -4.95
CA GLN A 104 -1.98 -8.34 -4.93
C GLN A 104 -2.28 -7.00 -5.61
N GLN A 105 -2.77 -7.06 -6.86
CA GLN A 105 -3.05 -5.86 -7.63
C GLN A 105 -4.17 -5.01 -7.02
N LYS A 106 -5.09 -5.54 -6.21
CA LYS A 106 -6.33 -4.84 -5.78
C LYS A 106 -6.26 -4.21 -4.39
N CYS A 107 -5.36 -3.24 -4.17
CA CYS A 107 -5.45 -2.40 -2.96
C CYS A 107 -6.24 -1.10 -3.20
N LEU A 108 -7.14 -0.76 -2.28
CA LEU A 108 -7.90 0.50 -2.31
C LEU A 108 -6.98 1.68 -2.04
N LYS A 109 -7.28 2.84 -2.64
CA LYS A 109 -6.51 4.07 -2.37
C LYS A 109 -6.70 4.52 -0.92
N VAL A 110 -5.59 4.85 -0.26
CA VAL A 110 -5.53 5.32 1.13
C VAL A 110 -4.97 6.73 1.20
N LEU A 111 -5.36 7.46 2.22
CA LEU A 111 -4.77 8.75 2.55
C LEU A 111 -3.49 8.53 3.33
N SER A 112 -2.42 9.22 2.93
CA SER A 112 -1.12 9.14 3.56
C SER A 112 -0.36 10.47 3.47
N PRO A 113 0.56 10.77 4.40
CA PRO A 113 1.51 11.86 4.24
C PRO A 113 2.26 11.78 2.91
N ASN A 114 2.61 12.94 2.37
CA ASN A 114 3.50 13.06 1.23
C ASN A 114 4.88 12.53 1.61
N GLY A 115 5.58 11.90 0.65
CA GLY A 115 6.90 11.32 0.89
C GLY A 115 6.88 9.97 1.63
N ALA A 116 5.75 9.51 2.18
CA ALA A 116 5.67 8.16 2.75
C ALA A 116 5.91 7.12 1.64
N GLN A 117 6.99 6.34 1.76
CA GLN A 117 7.39 5.35 0.75
C GLN A 117 6.66 4.02 0.94
N GLN A 118 6.39 3.64 2.19
CA GLN A 118 5.71 2.39 2.52
C GLN A 118 4.28 2.67 2.98
N LEU A 119 3.32 2.43 2.09
CA LEU A 119 1.89 2.50 2.40
C LEU A 119 1.42 1.07 2.66
N GLY A 120 1.69 0.54 3.85
CA GLY A 120 1.58 -0.89 4.11
C GLY A 120 0.18 -1.48 3.88
N ALA A 121 0.07 -2.33 2.85
CA ALA A 121 -0.78 -3.51 2.86
C ALA A 121 0.15 -4.71 3.04
N SER A 122 0.62 -4.91 4.26
CA SER A 122 1.37 -6.11 4.64
C SER A 122 0.45 -7.31 4.46
N THR A 123 0.79 -8.23 3.55
CA THR A 123 0.18 -9.56 3.49
C THR A 123 1.25 -10.58 3.80
#